data_AF-A0A7S0ARS4-F1
#
_entry.id   AF-A0A7S0ARS4-F1
#
_cell.length_a   1.000
_cell.length_b   1.000
_cell.length_c   1.000
_cell.angle_alpha   90.00
_cell.angle_beta   90.00
_cell.angle_gamma   90.00
#
_symmetry.space_group_name_H-M   'P 1'
#
loop_
_entity.id
_entity.type
_entity.pdbx_description
1 polymer ?
#
loop_
_entity_poly.entity_id
_entity_poly.type
_entity_poly.pdbx_seq_one_letter_code
_entity_poly.pdbx_strand_id
1 'polypeptide(L)'
;KQGGSGKQKAKPPKKQKGNVANDDQPDICKLEFKVGQISKVWTHPDADKLYCEEIECGEPKPRQIASGLRPYYTEEEMLNQRLLVVSNLKPKNLVGFKSHGMVLCAAETNEDGSENVKFVEPPADAPLGEVITFEGLPTPEPFSGAQVEKKKTFKACLPGMKTTDEGLAAWDGHVFVTSAGPCKTSIKGGAMR
;
A
#
# COMPACT_ATOMS: atom_id res chain seq x y z
N LYS A 1 -13.35 -60.76 6.91
CA LYS A 1 -12.03 -60.35 7.46
C LYS A 1 -11.28 -59.67 6.32
N GLN A 2 -11.37 -58.35 6.21
CA GLN A 2 -10.39 -57.36 6.71
C GLN A 2 -9.02 -57.43 6.03
N GLY A 3 -8.59 -56.28 5.50
CA GLY A 3 -7.22 -55.96 5.10
C GLY A 3 -7.15 -55.56 3.62
N GLY A 4 -6.89 -54.32 3.22
CA GLY A 4 -6.47 -53.12 3.94
C GLY A 4 -5.84 -52.17 2.91
N SER A 5 -6.64 -51.25 2.37
CA SER A 5 -6.17 -50.24 1.40
C SER A 5 -5.28 -49.21 2.10
N GLY A 6 -3.98 -49.27 1.82
CA GLY A 6 -3.00 -48.30 2.27
C GLY A 6 -3.26 -46.92 1.67
N LYS A 7 -3.75 -45.99 2.50
CA LYS A 7 -3.82 -44.55 2.19
C LYS A 7 -2.40 -43.97 2.08
N GLN A 8 -1.98 -43.61 0.88
CA GLN A 8 -0.86 -42.68 0.69
C GLN A 8 -1.25 -41.30 1.22
N LYS A 9 -0.62 -40.90 2.33
CA LYS A 9 -0.68 -39.52 2.84
C LYS A 9 0.15 -38.63 1.91
N ALA A 10 -0.53 -37.76 1.17
CA ALA A 10 0.10 -36.64 0.48
C ALA A 10 0.77 -35.72 1.51
N LYS A 11 2.08 -35.47 1.32
CA LYS A 11 2.82 -34.48 2.12
C LYS A 11 2.32 -33.07 1.74
N PRO A 12 2.14 -32.16 2.70
CA PRO A 12 1.76 -30.78 2.39
C PRO A 12 2.85 -30.10 1.55
N PRO A 13 2.48 -29.19 0.62
CA PRO A 13 3.44 -28.53 -0.25
C PRO A 13 4.43 -27.71 0.59
N LYS A 14 5.72 -27.91 0.30
CA LYS A 14 6.83 -27.16 0.90
C LYS A 14 6.58 -25.66 0.70
N LYS A 15 6.50 -24.91 1.80
CA LYS A 15 6.62 -23.45 1.81
C LYS A 15 7.83 -23.06 0.94
N GLN A 16 7.60 -22.18 -0.03
CA GLN A 16 8.66 -21.51 -0.77
C GLN A 16 9.65 -20.93 0.26
N LYS A 17 10.93 -21.30 0.10
CA LYS A 17 12.03 -20.68 0.84
C LYS A 17 11.97 -19.19 0.54
N GLY A 18 11.76 -18.38 1.58
CA GLY A 18 11.73 -16.93 1.45
C GLY A 18 13.02 -16.44 0.80
N ASN A 19 12.88 -15.45 -0.08
CA ASN A 19 14.00 -14.64 -0.53
C ASN A 19 14.83 -14.24 0.70
N VAL A 20 16.13 -14.51 0.67
CA VAL A 20 17.07 -13.89 1.61
C VAL A 20 16.89 -12.39 1.40
N ALA A 21 16.27 -11.72 2.36
CA ALA A 21 16.07 -10.28 2.27
C ALA A 21 17.43 -9.61 2.20
N ASN A 22 17.64 -8.82 1.16
CA ASN A 22 18.77 -7.90 1.12
C ASN A 22 18.48 -6.77 2.11
N ASP A 23 19.16 -6.81 3.24
CA ASP A 23 19.03 -5.76 4.27
C ASP A 23 19.82 -4.49 3.90
N ASP A 24 20.77 -4.61 2.96
CA ASP A 24 21.69 -3.56 2.52
C ASP A 24 21.07 -2.70 1.40
N GLN A 25 19.94 -2.08 1.74
CA GLN A 25 19.23 -1.11 0.90
C GLN A 25 18.55 -0.07 1.79
N PRO A 26 18.18 1.11 1.26
CA PRO A 26 17.38 2.09 1.98
C PRO A 26 16.06 1.49 2.49
N ASP A 27 15.56 1.95 3.64
CA ASP A 27 14.38 1.34 4.26
C ASP A 27 13.12 1.43 3.38
N ILE A 28 12.97 2.51 2.61
CA ILE A 28 11.85 2.69 1.69
C ILE A 28 11.83 1.64 0.57
N CYS A 29 13.00 1.18 0.12
CA CYS A 29 13.15 0.17 -0.93
C CYS A 29 12.74 -1.23 -0.46
N LYS A 30 12.60 -1.43 0.86
CA LYS A 30 12.12 -2.68 1.47
C LYS A 30 10.57 -2.73 1.50
N LEU A 31 9.88 -1.65 1.17
CA LEU A 31 8.43 -1.58 1.02
C LEU A 31 8.03 -1.70 -0.45
N GLU A 32 6.87 -2.28 -0.73
CA GLU A 32 6.32 -2.39 -2.08
C GLU A 32 5.14 -1.43 -2.22
N PHE A 33 5.35 -0.33 -2.93
CA PHE A 33 4.28 0.58 -3.33
C PHE A 33 3.89 0.27 -4.78
N LYS A 34 2.59 0.16 -5.05
CA LYS A 34 2.07 -0.09 -6.40
C LYS A 34 1.07 0.97 -6.82
N VAL A 35 1.04 1.26 -8.11
CA VAL A 35 -0.08 1.97 -8.74
C VAL A 35 -1.34 1.11 -8.62
N GLY A 36 -2.39 1.66 -8.02
CA GLY A 36 -3.69 1.03 -7.88
C GLY A 36 -4.82 1.92 -8.40
N GLN A 37 -5.94 1.30 -8.79
CA GLN A 37 -7.18 2.01 -9.09
C GLN A 37 -8.34 1.41 -8.31
N ILE A 38 -9.13 2.24 -7.64
CA ILE A 38 -10.33 1.79 -6.92
C ILE A 38 -11.40 1.39 -7.94
N SER A 39 -11.73 0.10 -8.01
CA SER A 39 -12.80 -0.43 -8.86
C SER A 39 -14.13 -0.55 -8.13
N LYS A 40 -14.11 -0.60 -6.79
CA LYS A 40 -15.30 -0.63 -5.95
C LYS A 40 -15.01 -0.01 -4.58
N VAL A 41 -15.99 0.69 -4.03
CA VAL A 41 -15.94 1.25 -2.67
C VAL A 41 -17.32 1.12 -2.03
N TRP A 42 -17.37 0.78 -0.74
CA TRP A 42 -18.60 0.77 0.06
C TRP A 42 -18.30 1.03 1.53
N THR A 43 -19.24 1.62 2.27
CA THR A 43 -19.10 1.82 3.71
C THR A 43 -18.89 0.50 4.46
N HIS A 44 -17.98 0.50 5.44
CA HIS A 44 -17.82 -0.64 6.33
C HIS A 44 -19.08 -0.80 7.22
N PRO A 45 -19.70 -1.99 7.32
CA PRO A 45 -20.97 -2.18 8.01
C PRO A 45 -20.91 -1.86 9.52
N ASP A 46 -19.78 -2.17 10.16
CA ASP A 46 -19.60 -2.04 11.60
C ASP A 46 -18.63 -0.91 12.01
N ALA A 47 -18.20 -0.03 11.08
CA ALA A 47 -17.19 0.98 11.37
C ALA A 47 -17.44 2.31 10.64
N ASP A 48 -17.79 3.34 11.41
CA ASP A 48 -18.25 4.62 10.88
C ASP A 48 -17.20 5.42 10.09
N LYS A 49 -15.92 5.15 10.33
CA LYS A 49 -14.80 5.87 9.69
C LYS A 49 -14.16 5.10 8.55
N LEU A 50 -14.57 3.85 8.31
CA LEU A 50 -13.93 2.98 7.35
C LEU A 50 -14.76 2.84 6.07
N TYR A 51 -14.05 2.89 4.95
CA TYR A 51 -14.50 2.28 3.71
C TYR A 51 -13.88 0.89 3.56
N CYS A 52 -14.53 0.07 2.75
CA CYS A 52 -13.98 -1.13 2.17
C CYS A 52 -13.86 -0.90 0.66
N GLU A 53 -12.72 -1.30 0.09
CA GLU A 53 -12.40 -1.07 -1.31
C GLU A 53 -11.94 -2.36 -2.01
N GLU A 54 -12.28 -2.47 -3.30
CA GLU A 54 -11.57 -3.33 -4.25
C GLU A 54 -10.64 -2.45 -5.08
N ILE A 55 -9.33 -2.72 -5.01
CA ILE A 55 -8.31 -1.94 -5.71
C ILE A 55 -7.54 -2.83 -6.69
N GLU A 56 -7.57 -2.45 -7.97
CA GLU A 56 -6.85 -3.11 -9.05
C GLU A 56 -5.36 -2.71 -9.01
N CYS A 57 -4.49 -3.65 -8.64
CA CYS A 57 -3.04 -3.42 -8.52
C CYS A 57 -2.22 -4.32 -9.46
N GLY A 58 -2.76 -4.62 -10.65
CA GLY A 58 -2.10 -5.50 -11.65
C GLY A 58 -1.99 -6.98 -11.23
N GLU A 59 -2.73 -7.39 -10.20
CA GLU A 59 -2.83 -8.77 -9.74
C GLU A 59 -4.02 -9.49 -10.38
N PRO A 60 -4.07 -10.84 -10.39
CA PRO A 60 -5.20 -11.58 -10.98
C PRO A 60 -6.56 -11.28 -10.35
N LYS A 61 -6.58 -10.71 -9.14
CA LYS A 61 -7.78 -10.28 -8.44
C LYS A 61 -7.51 -8.93 -7.77
N PRO A 62 -8.54 -8.06 -7.66
CA PRO A 62 -8.45 -6.84 -6.88
C PRO A 62 -8.06 -7.15 -5.43
N ARG A 63 -7.31 -6.23 -4.83
CA ARG A 63 -7.02 -6.28 -3.39
C ARG A 63 -8.21 -5.74 -2.62
N GLN A 64 -8.58 -6.46 -1.56
CA GLN A 64 -9.55 -6.00 -0.57
C GLN A 64 -8.80 -5.11 0.43
N ILE A 65 -9.10 -3.82 0.47
CA ILE A 65 -8.48 -2.86 1.39
C ILE A 65 -9.60 -2.22 2.22
N ALA A 66 -9.28 -1.83 3.44
CA ALA A 66 -10.15 -0.95 4.21
C ALA A 66 -9.35 0.27 4.63
N SER A 67 -9.91 1.45 4.37
CA SER A 67 -9.25 2.74 4.59
C SER A 67 -10.07 3.65 5.49
N GLY A 68 -9.39 4.47 6.30
CA GLY A 68 -10.01 5.45 7.18
C GLY A 68 -10.47 6.72 6.48
N LEU A 69 -10.92 6.63 5.23
CA LEU A 69 -11.09 7.77 4.34
C LEU A 69 -12.50 8.38 4.33
N ARG A 70 -13.47 7.74 5.00
CA ARG A 70 -14.86 8.19 5.06
C ARG A 70 -15.08 9.61 5.60
N PRO A 71 -14.26 10.13 6.53
CA PRO A 71 -14.37 11.54 6.93
C PRO A 71 -13.92 12.55 5.87
N TYR A 72 -13.19 12.11 4.83
CA TYR A 72 -12.50 13.00 3.88
C TYR A 72 -13.02 12.88 2.44
N TYR A 73 -13.67 11.77 2.10
CA TYR A 73 -14.18 11.49 0.76
C TYR A 73 -15.56 10.86 0.80
N THR A 74 -16.32 11.13 -0.24
CA THR A 74 -17.51 10.36 -0.62
C THR A 74 -17.14 9.13 -1.45
N GLU A 75 -18.06 8.16 -1.57
CA GLU A 75 -17.86 6.98 -2.42
C GLU A 75 -17.67 7.36 -3.90
N GLU A 76 -18.38 8.40 -4.37
CA GLU A 76 -18.26 8.91 -5.74
C GLU A 76 -16.88 9.51 -6.00
N GLU A 77 -16.32 10.27 -5.06
CA GLU A 77 -14.99 10.84 -5.20
C GLU A 77 -13.88 9.78 -5.17
N MET A 78 -14.11 8.64 -4.51
CA MET A 78 -13.13 7.54 -4.43
C MET A 78 -13.17 6.62 -5.65
N LEU A 79 -14.33 6.42 -6.27
CA LEU A 79 -14.48 5.50 -7.38
C LEU A 79 -13.59 5.91 -8.57
N ASN A 80 -12.89 4.94 -9.16
CA ASN A 80 -11.91 5.14 -10.25
C ASN A 80 -10.69 6.00 -9.90
N GLN A 81 -10.49 6.38 -8.64
CA GLN A 81 -9.27 7.09 -8.25
C GLN A 81 -8.05 6.22 -8.41
N ARG A 82 -7.00 6.82 -8.96
CA ARG A 82 -5.68 6.22 -9.13
C ARG A 82 -4.77 6.70 -8.01
N LEU A 83 -4.17 5.76 -7.30
CA LEU A 83 -3.46 6.03 -6.05
C LEU A 83 -2.32 5.04 -5.83
N LEU A 84 -1.54 5.25 -4.78
CA LEU A 84 -0.50 4.32 -4.37
C LEU A 84 -0.97 3.38 -3.26
N VAL A 85 -0.68 2.09 -3.41
CA VAL A 85 -0.99 1.04 -2.43
C VAL A 85 0.30 0.45 -1.85
N VAL A 86 0.43 0.45 -0.53
CA VAL A 86 1.46 -0.34 0.18
C VAL A 86 1.00 -1.80 0.20
N SER A 87 1.69 -2.63 -0.57
CA SER A 87 1.19 -3.93 -1.02
C SER A 87 1.93 -5.14 -0.41
N ASN A 88 3.08 -4.93 0.23
CA ASN A 88 3.80 -5.99 0.94
C ASN A 88 3.56 -6.00 2.47
N LEU A 89 2.51 -5.32 2.95
CA LEU A 89 2.11 -5.42 4.36
C LEU A 89 1.47 -6.77 4.66
N LYS A 90 1.65 -7.24 5.89
CA LYS A 90 0.89 -8.40 6.38
C LYS A 90 -0.60 -8.03 6.46
N PRO A 91 -1.52 -8.89 5.98
CA PRO A 91 -2.95 -8.60 6.07
C PRO A 91 -3.39 -8.35 7.51
N LYS A 92 -4.27 -7.37 7.71
CA LYS A 92 -4.80 -7.01 9.03
C LYS A 92 -6.32 -7.02 9.01
N ASN A 93 -6.92 -7.49 10.10
CA ASN A 93 -8.36 -7.39 10.29
C ASN A 93 -8.69 -6.02 10.89
N LEU A 94 -9.50 -5.24 10.19
CA LEU A 94 -10.05 -3.96 10.62
C LEU A 94 -11.55 -4.17 10.84
N VAL A 95 -11.96 -4.28 12.11
CA VAL A 95 -13.36 -4.50 12.52
C VAL A 95 -14.02 -5.68 11.76
N GLY A 96 -13.30 -6.80 11.64
CA GLY A 96 -13.79 -8.00 10.96
C GLY A 96 -13.51 -8.04 9.45
N PHE A 97 -13.20 -6.91 8.80
CA PHE A 97 -12.79 -6.88 7.41
C PHE A 97 -11.28 -7.12 7.25
N LYS A 98 -10.90 -8.08 6.40
CA LYS A 98 -9.49 -8.42 6.19
C LYS A 98 -8.88 -7.53 5.09
N SER A 99 -8.12 -6.52 5.51
CA SER A 99 -7.40 -5.61 4.61
C SER A 99 -6.06 -6.20 4.16
N HIS A 100 -5.82 -6.16 2.84
CA HIS A 100 -4.67 -6.70 2.13
C HIS A 100 -3.75 -5.59 1.58
N GLY A 101 -3.61 -4.50 2.32
CA GLY A 101 -2.72 -3.40 1.97
C GLY A 101 -3.11 -2.13 2.71
N MET A 102 -2.60 -1.02 2.21
CA MET A 102 -2.95 0.31 2.71
C MET A 102 -2.86 1.31 1.57
N VAL A 103 -3.85 2.18 1.44
CA VAL A 103 -3.80 3.33 0.54
C VAL A 103 -2.86 4.38 1.15
N LEU A 104 -1.91 4.89 0.37
CA LEU A 104 -1.01 5.96 0.79
C LEU A 104 -1.66 7.32 0.51
N CYS A 105 -1.76 8.14 1.54
CA CYS A 105 -2.24 9.52 1.43
C CYS A 105 -1.22 10.50 1.99
N ALA A 106 -1.20 11.71 1.46
CA ALA A 106 -0.62 12.85 2.15
C ALA A 106 -1.65 13.43 3.13
N ALA A 107 -1.18 13.94 4.25
CA ALA A 107 -1.99 14.63 5.25
C ALA A 107 -1.29 15.88 5.75
N GLU A 108 -2.07 16.93 5.97
CA GLU A 108 -1.67 18.16 6.64
C GLU A 108 -2.67 18.50 7.73
N THR A 109 -2.20 19.16 8.79
CA THR A 109 -3.04 19.64 9.88
C THR A 109 -3.21 21.14 9.74
N ASN A 110 -4.46 21.57 9.62
CA ASN A 110 -4.82 22.98 9.55
C ASN A 110 -4.66 23.67 10.92
N GLU A 111 -4.67 25.00 10.92
CA GLU A 111 -4.53 25.81 12.14
C GLU A 111 -5.63 25.53 13.19
N ASP A 112 -6.82 25.16 12.73
CA ASP A 112 -7.97 24.81 13.59
C ASP A 112 -7.90 23.37 14.15
N GLY A 113 -6.85 22.63 13.82
CA GLY A 113 -6.64 21.24 14.23
C GLY A 113 -7.37 20.21 13.37
N SER A 114 -8.11 20.62 12.33
CA SER A 114 -8.65 19.69 11.34
C SER A 114 -7.55 19.09 10.47
N GLU A 115 -7.74 17.86 10.00
CA GLU A 115 -6.81 17.22 9.06
C GLU A 115 -7.39 17.30 7.65
N ASN A 116 -6.56 17.71 6.69
CA ASN A 116 -6.82 17.54 5.26
C ASN A 116 -6.02 16.34 4.75
N VAL A 117 -6.67 15.44 4.01
CA VAL A 117 -6.07 14.19 3.54
C VAL A 117 -6.28 14.08 2.03
N LYS A 118 -5.18 13.90 1.28
CA LYS A 118 -5.17 13.81 -0.17
C LYS A 118 -4.48 12.55 -0.65
N PHE A 119 -5.03 11.91 -1.68
CA PHE A 119 -4.37 10.77 -2.32
C PHE A 119 -2.99 11.19 -2.85
N VAL A 120 -2.06 10.25 -2.83
CA VAL A 120 -0.85 10.35 -3.66
C VAL A 120 -1.18 9.72 -5.01
N GLU A 121 -1.24 10.58 -6.03
CA GLU A 121 -1.69 10.23 -7.37
C GLU A 121 -0.48 9.96 -8.28
N PRO A 122 -0.42 8.79 -8.95
CA PRO A 122 0.53 8.55 -10.00
C PRO A 122 0.12 9.29 -11.29
N PRO A 123 1.04 9.46 -12.26
CA PRO A 123 0.67 9.90 -13.61
C PRO A 123 -0.44 9.04 -14.23
N ALA A 124 -1.28 9.67 -15.06
CA ALA A 124 -2.46 9.03 -15.64
C ALA A 124 -2.13 7.83 -16.55
N ASP A 125 -0.95 7.87 -17.17
CA ASP A 125 -0.40 6.87 -18.08
C ASP A 125 0.44 5.78 -17.39
N ALA A 126 0.66 5.87 -16.07
CA ALA A 126 1.35 4.82 -15.32
C ALA A 126 0.58 3.48 -15.39
N PRO A 127 1.21 2.33 -15.67
CA PRO A 127 0.51 1.05 -15.67
C PRO A 127 -0.04 0.66 -14.29
N LEU A 128 -1.25 0.08 -14.24
CA LEU A 128 -1.77 -0.50 -13.00
C LEU A 128 -0.88 -1.65 -12.51
N GLY A 129 -0.57 -1.65 -11.22
CA GLY A 129 0.32 -2.62 -10.58
C GLY A 129 1.81 -2.34 -10.75
N GLU A 130 2.18 -1.27 -11.47
CA GLU A 130 3.57 -0.84 -11.54
C GLU A 130 4.12 -0.58 -10.13
N VAL A 131 5.30 -1.13 -9.86
CA VAL A 131 6.02 -0.91 -8.60
C VAL A 131 6.71 0.44 -8.67
N ILE A 132 6.44 1.28 -7.67
CA ILE A 132 7.06 2.60 -7.56
C ILE A 132 8.55 2.46 -7.25
N THR A 133 9.36 3.23 -7.95
CA THR A 133 10.80 3.36 -7.68
C THR A 133 11.09 4.74 -7.09
N PHE A 134 12.31 4.96 -6.61
CA PHE A 134 12.67 6.20 -5.92
C PHE A 134 13.87 6.83 -6.61
N GLU A 135 13.78 8.13 -6.90
CA GLU A 135 14.82 8.85 -7.62
C GLU A 135 16.19 8.73 -6.91
N GLY A 136 17.21 8.28 -7.65
CA GLY A 136 18.57 8.10 -7.12
C GLY A 136 18.78 6.90 -6.19
N LEU A 137 17.76 6.06 -5.97
CA LEU A 137 17.88 4.83 -5.19
C LEU A 137 17.89 3.58 -6.09
N PRO A 138 18.41 2.44 -5.60
CA PRO A 138 18.32 1.19 -6.34
C PRO A 138 16.87 0.76 -6.57
N THR A 139 16.68 -0.17 -7.52
CA THR A 139 15.39 -0.84 -7.70
C THR A 139 14.94 -1.47 -6.37
N PRO A 140 13.71 -1.22 -5.91
CA PRO A 140 13.23 -1.79 -4.66
C PRO A 140 13.30 -3.31 -4.66
N GLU A 141 13.79 -3.89 -3.57
CA GLU A 141 13.74 -5.33 -3.29
C GLU A 141 12.85 -5.55 -2.07
N PRO A 142 11.51 -5.63 -2.25
CA PRO A 142 10.60 -5.58 -1.13
C PRO A 142 10.71 -6.79 -0.22
N PHE A 143 10.58 -6.52 1.08
CA PHE A 143 10.47 -7.55 2.09
C PHE A 143 9.14 -8.31 2.00
N SER A 144 9.14 -9.54 2.50
CA SER A 144 7.88 -10.23 2.81
C SER A 144 7.12 -9.48 3.92
N GLY A 145 5.79 -9.63 3.96
CA GLY A 145 5.00 -8.98 5.02
C GLY A 145 5.39 -9.39 6.45
N ALA A 146 5.97 -10.57 6.64
CA ALA A 146 6.53 -10.99 7.93
C ALA A 146 7.80 -10.20 8.30
N GLN A 147 8.65 -9.90 7.32
CA GLN A 147 9.85 -9.10 7.52
C GLN A 147 9.50 -7.63 7.79
N VAL A 148 8.57 -7.06 7.01
CA VAL A 148 8.06 -5.68 7.22
C VAL A 148 7.51 -5.50 8.64
N GLU A 149 6.70 -6.45 9.11
CA GLU A 149 6.15 -6.43 10.46
C GLU A 149 7.23 -6.59 11.54
N LYS A 150 8.08 -7.63 11.43
CA LYS A 150 9.13 -7.92 12.41
C LYS A 150 10.12 -6.77 12.58
N LYS A 151 10.48 -6.11 11.47
CA LYS A 151 11.47 -5.02 11.44
C LYS A 151 10.84 -3.64 11.58
N LYS A 152 9.50 -3.55 11.64
CA LYS A 152 8.76 -2.29 11.70
C LYS A 152 9.12 -1.34 10.54
N THR A 153 9.44 -1.88 9.37
CA THR A 153 9.98 -1.14 8.22
C THR A 153 9.09 0.04 7.81
N PHE A 154 7.78 -0.18 7.72
CA PHE A 154 6.84 0.91 7.40
C PHE A 154 6.92 2.06 8.42
N LYS A 155 6.97 1.73 9.72
CA LYS A 155 7.09 2.72 10.79
C LYS A 155 8.44 3.45 10.76
N ALA A 156 9.52 2.76 10.38
CA ALA A 156 10.83 3.36 10.24
C ALA A 156 10.89 4.38 9.08
N CYS A 157 10.08 4.18 8.02
CA CYS A 157 10.03 5.11 6.89
C CYS A 157 9.18 6.36 7.17
N LEU A 158 8.19 6.30 8.06
CA LEU A 158 7.22 7.39 8.31
C LEU A 158 7.85 8.78 8.52
N PRO A 159 8.95 8.97 9.29
CA PRO A 159 9.54 10.29 9.49
C PRO A 159 10.04 10.95 8.20
N GLY A 160 10.49 10.15 7.23
CA GLY A 160 11.00 10.61 5.94
C GLY A 160 9.94 10.72 4.85
N MET A 161 8.78 10.05 5.01
CA MET A 161 7.69 10.04 4.03
C MET A 161 6.91 11.36 4.08
N LYS A 162 7.21 12.27 3.15
CA LYS A 162 6.62 13.60 3.05
C LYS A 162 6.41 14.02 1.61
N THR A 163 5.63 15.07 1.43
CA THR A 163 5.50 15.75 0.14
C THR A 163 6.47 16.92 0.07
N THR A 164 7.02 17.21 -1.11
CA THR A 164 7.86 18.40 -1.33
C THR A 164 7.01 19.68 -1.37
N ASP A 165 7.65 20.84 -1.46
CA ASP A 165 6.97 22.14 -1.65
C ASP A 165 6.23 22.25 -3.00
N GLU A 166 6.54 21.35 -3.92
CA GLU A 166 5.86 21.19 -5.22
C GLU A 166 4.74 20.15 -5.17
N GLY A 167 4.55 19.47 -4.03
CA GLY A 167 3.55 18.41 -3.86
C GLY A 167 4.00 17.06 -4.42
N LEU A 168 5.30 16.84 -4.66
CA LEU A 168 5.82 15.54 -5.08
C LEU A 168 5.94 14.61 -3.87
N ALA A 169 5.49 13.36 -4.00
CA ALA A 169 5.67 12.36 -2.97
C ALA A 169 7.16 11.97 -2.87
N ALA A 170 7.75 12.03 -1.68
CA ALA A 170 9.16 11.78 -1.46
C ALA A 170 9.43 11.04 -0.14
N TRP A 171 10.55 10.32 -0.10
CA TRP A 171 11.13 9.81 1.13
C TRP A 171 12.56 10.31 1.28
N ASP A 172 12.83 11.11 2.31
CA ASP A 172 14.15 11.74 2.55
C ASP A 172 14.73 12.44 1.30
N GLY A 173 13.85 13.09 0.52
CA GLY A 173 14.20 13.79 -0.72
C GLY A 173 14.17 12.92 -1.99
N HIS A 174 14.06 11.59 -1.87
CA HIS A 174 13.94 10.68 -3.01
C HIS A 174 12.50 10.60 -3.49
N VAL A 175 12.23 11.13 -4.69
CA VAL A 175 10.88 11.23 -5.26
C VAL A 175 10.36 9.87 -5.69
N PHE A 176 9.08 9.61 -5.41
CA PHE A 176 8.34 8.43 -5.85
C PHE A 176 8.04 8.55 -7.34
N VAL A 177 8.59 7.64 -8.14
CA VAL A 177 8.50 7.71 -9.61
C VAL A 177 7.96 6.41 -10.23
N THR A 178 7.16 6.62 -11.27
CA THR A 178 6.69 5.60 -12.22
C THR A 178 7.46 5.75 -13.53
N SER A 179 7.29 4.82 -14.45
CA SER A 179 7.77 4.96 -15.84
C SER A 179 7.18 6.16 -16.58
N ALA A 180 6.04 6.66 -16.13
CA ALA A 180 5.34 7.83 -16.66
C ALA A 180 5.67 9.16 -15.93
N GLY A 181 6.50 9.12 -14.88
CA GLY A 181 6.90 10.32 -14.13
C GLY A 181 6.57 10.28 -12.63
N PRO A 182 6.70 11.42 -11.93
CA PRO A 182 6.60 11.48 -10.48
C PRO A 182 5.16 11.39 -9.96
N CYS A 183 5.00 10.77 -8.80
CA CYS A 183 3.74 10.74 -8.06
C CYS A 183 3.58 12.04 -7.27
N LYS A 184 2.36 12.59 -7.25
CA LYS A 184 2.08 13.92 -6.70
C LYS A 184 0.80 13.95 -5.89
N THR A 185 0.61 15.03 -5.17
CA THR A 185 -0.64 15.36 -4.47
C THR A 185 -0.78 16.88 -4.38
N SER A 186 -1.95 17.37 -4.00
CA SER A 186 -2.16 18.80 -3.80
C SER A 186 -1.60 19.32 -2.46
N ILE A 187 -1.31 18.43 -1.51
CA ILE A 187 -0.71 18.79 -0.21
C ILE A 187 0.79 19.01 -0.40
N LYS A 188 1.30 20.13 0.12
CA LYS A 188 2.71 20.54 0.01
C LYS A 188 3.35 20.54 1.39
N GLY A 189 4.47 19.83 1.56
CA GLY A 189 5.13 19.69 2.86
C GLY A 189 4.41 18.79 3.88
N GLY A 190 3.29 18.17 3.52
CA GLY A 190 2.52 17.28 4.38
C GLY A 190 3.17 15.89 4.55
N ALA A 191 2.81 15.21 5.64
CA ALA A 191 3.29 13.87 5.94
C ALA A 191 2.50 12.82 5.14
N MET A 192 3.18 11.78 4.65
CA MET A 192 2.49 10.67 4.00
C MET A 192 2.30 9.49 4.95
N ARG A 193 1.09 8.90 4.94
CA ARG A 193 0.69 7.82 5.84
C ARG A 193 -0.40 6.94 5.26
#